data_AF-A0A7M7T1V9-F1
#
_entry.id   AF-A0A7M7T1V9-F1
#
_cell.length_a   1.000
_cell.length_b   1.000
_cell.length_c   1.000
_cell.angle_alpha   90.00
_cell.angle_beta   90.00
_cell.angle_gamma   90.00
#
_symmetry.space_group_name_H-M   'P 1'
#
loop_
_entity.id
_entity.type
_entity.pdbx_description
1 polymer ?
#
loop_
_entity_poly.entity_id
_entity_poly.type
_entity_poly.pdbx_seq_one_letter_code
_entity_poly.pdbx_strand_id
1 'polypeptide(L)'
;MEKIRDRKKRGKKSSSGGTQDDVSTTSRDSNNSSNSNSNTSLPSIAASSTTSTTATTMNYTTSTAAATGNMRLPMSDKRALFQEKVRQSNEACQNADFQRAIRLYTEALDLDPANHILYSNRSAAHVKLKDFERALTDAIKARELNPKWPKVGIVMIYSFFNIFFS
;
A
#
# COMPACT_ATOMS: atom_id res chain seq x y z
N MET A 1 -36.02 -29.57 -39.44
CA MET A 1 -36.70 -30.85 -39.17
C MET A 1 -35.65 -31.84 -38.71
N GLU A 2 -35.57 -32.02 -37.40
CA GLU A 2 -34.56 -32.78 -36.67
C GLU A 2 -35.11 -34.18 -36.35
N LYS A 3 -34.39 -35.25 -36.72
CA LYS A 3 -34.77 -36.65 -36.47
C LYS A 3 -33.93 -37.27 -35.34
N ILE A 4 -34.42 -37.05 -34.13
CA ILE A 4 -34.73 -38.00 -33.04
C ILE A 4 -34.16 -39.44 -33.10
N ARG A 5 -33.46 -39.78 -32.00
CA ARG A 5 -33.31 -41.04 -31.20
C ARG A 5 -32.63 -42.28 -31.80
N ASP A 6 -31.65 -42.79 -31.04
CA ASP A 6 -31.81 -44.13 -30.46
C ASP A 6 -31.17 -44.31 -29.06
N ARG A 7 -31.77 -45.20 -28.27
CA ARG A 7 -31.58 -45.43 -26.82
C ARG A 7 -30.82 -46.75 -26.55
N LYS A 8 -30.40 -46.92 -25.27
CA LYS A 8 -30.25 -48.19 -24.50
C LYS A 8 -28.89 -48.91 -24.65
N LYS A 9 -28.19 -49.45 -23.64
CA LYS A 9 -28.49 -50.03 -22.29
C LYS A 9 -27.26 -49.84 -21.36
N ARG A 10 -27.40 -49.43 -20.08
CA ARG A 10 -27.44 -50.25 -18.81
C ARG A 10 -26.38 -51.36 -18.76
N GLY A 11 -25.36 -51.31 -17.91
CA GLY A 11 -25.32 -51.52 -16.44
C GLY A 11 -24.23 -52.60 -16.16
N LYS A 12 -23.57 -52.81 -15.02
CA LYS A 12 -23.76 -52.48 -13.60
C LYS A 12 -22.49 -52.95 -12.84
N LYS A 13 -22.13 -52.24 -11.74
CA LYS A 13 -21.66 -52.71 -10.41
C LYS A 13 -20.31 -53.49 -10.33
N SER A 14 -19.52 -53.46 -9.25
CA SER A 14 -19.76 -53.37 -7.80
C SER A 14 -18.44 -53.04 -7.05
N SER A 15 -18.48 -52.17 -6.02
CA SER A 15 -18.27 -52.46 -4.56
C SER A 15 -16.79 -52.51 -4.13
N SER A 16 -16.32 -52.12 -2.94
CA SER A 16 -16.85 -51.77 -1.60
C SER A 16 -15.62 -51.31 -0.80
N GLY A 17 -15.63 -50.34 0.12
CA GLY A 17 -16.23 -50.34 1.47
C GLY A 17 -15.37 -49.38 2.33
N GLY A 18 -15.94 -48.44 3.08
CA GLY A 18 -16.30 -48.55 4.51
C GLY A 18 -15.13 -47.99 5.35
N THR A 19 -15.27 -47.05 6.29
CA THR A 19 -16.25 -46.97 7.39
C THR A 19 -16.25 -45.55 7.99
N GLN A 20 -17.41 -45.13 8.50
CA GLN A 20 -17.70 -43.89 9.24
C GLN A 20 -17.30 -44.03 10.71
N ASP A 21 -16.96 -42.92 11.38
CA ASP A 21 -17.23 -42.75 12.82
C ASP A 21 -17.59 -41.28 13.10
N ASP A 22 -18.70 -41.09 13.81
CA ASP A 22 -19.35 -39.85 14.23
C ASP A 22 -18.64 -39.18 15.43
N VAL A 23 -18.80 -37.86 15.61
CA VAL A 23 -19.22 -37.19 16.87
C VAL A 23 -19.26 -35.66 16.70
N SER A 24 -20.33 -35.08 17.22
CA SER A 24 -20.85 -33.72 17.06
C SER A 24 -20.19 -32.62 17.90
N THR A 25 -20.48 -31.37 17.48
CA THR A 25 -20.58 -30.10 18.24
C THR A 25 -19.32 -29.25 18.47
N THR A 26 -19.29 -28.05 17.90
CA THR A 26 -19.57 -26.77 18.60
C THR A 26 -19.39 -25.55 17.68
N SER A 27 -20.40 -24.67 17.72
CA SER A 27 -20.45 -23.21 17.49
C SER A 27 -19.27 -22.45 16.83
N ARG A 28 -19.60 -21.59 15.85
CA ARG A 28 -19.52 -20.10 15.93
C ARG A 28 -19.71 -19.43 14.56
N ASP A 29 -20.86 -18.75 14.45
CA ASP A 29 -21.06 -17.40 13.91
C ASP A 29 -20.41 -17.02 12.57
N SER A 30 -21.18 -17.25 11.50
CA SER A 30 -21.20 -16.38 10.32
C SER A 30 -22.00 -15.13 10.65
N ASN A 31 -21.41 -13.94 10.44
CA ASN A 31 -22.02 -12.72 9.87
C ASN A 31 -21.18 -11.50 10.25
N ASN A 32 -20.14 -11.22 9.45
CA ASN A 32 -19.43 -9.95 9.54
C ASN A 32 -20.21 -8.88 8.76
N SER A 33 -20.55 -7.83 9.50
CA SER A 33 -21.45 -6.75 9.16
C SER A 33 -20.88 -5.82 8.08
N SER A 34 -21.75 -5.49 7.13
CA SER A 34 -21.65 -4.38 6.20
C SER A 34 -21.32 -3.09 6.96
N ASN A 35 -20.20 -2.43 6.62
CA ASN A 35 -19.99 -1.03 6.97
C ASN A 35 -19.79 -0.20 5.71
N SER A 36 -20.91 0.24 5.15
CA SER A 36 -21.06 1.31 4.19
C SER A 36 -21.14 2.63 4.93
N ASN A 37 -20.09 3.44 4.91
CA ASN A 37 -20.15 4.83 5.37
C ASN A 37 -20.17 5.79 4.19
N SER A 38 -21.39 6.11 3.78
CA SER A 38 -21.76 7.29 2.99
C SER A 38 -21.79 8.52 3.90
N ASN A 39 -20.82 9.42 3.75
CA ASN A 39 -20.86 10.73 4.39
C ASN A 39 -21.40 11.78 3.42
N THR A 40 -22.72 11.95 3.43
CA THR A 40 -23.43 13.12 2.95
C THR A 40 -24.04 13.83 4.14
N SER A 41 -23.59 15.06 4.45
CA SER A 41 -24.40 16.09 5.12
C SER A 41 -23.74 17.46 4.97
N LEU A 42 -24.49 18.37 4.34
CA LEU A 42 -24.23 19.80 4.22
C LEU A 42 -24.32 20.49 5.59
N PRO A 43 -23.53 21.54 5.88
CA PRO A 43 -23.83 22.47 6.95
C PRO A 43 -24.65 23.67 6.44
N SER A 44 -25.74 23.92 7.17
CA SER A 44 -26.67 25.03 7.05
C SER A 44 -26.02 26.38 7.39
N ILE A 45 -26.36 27.39 6.60
CA ILE A 45 -26.04 28.81 6.82
C ILE A 45 -26.98 29.39 7.88
N ALA A 46 -26.43 29.79 9.02
CA ALA A 46 -27.10 30.67 9.97
C ALA A 46 -26.15 31.81 10.35
N ALA A 47 -26.53 33.01 9.96
CA ALA A 47 -25.91 34.26 10.35
C ALA A 47 -26.37 34.67 11.76
N SER A 48 -25.46 35.23 12.57
CA SER A 48 -25.71 36.45 13.37
C SER A 48 -24.46 36.90 14.16
N SER A 49 -24.04 38.13 13.82
CA SER A 49 -23.58 39.24 14.70
C SER A 49 -22.41 39.09 15.70
N THR A 50 -21.32 39.79 15.36
CA THR A 50 -20.64 40.85 16.16
C THR A 50 -20.47 40.61 17.69
N THR A 51 -19.25 40.50 18.25
CA THR A 51 -18.25 41.58 18.37
C THR A 51 -16.95 41.08 19.04
N SER A 52 -15.87 41.85 18.82
CA SER A 52 -14.69 42.05 19.68
C SER A 52 -13.57 40.98 19.75
N THR A 53 -12.52 41.28 18.97
CA THR A 53 -11.13 41.45 19.44
C THR A 53 -10.46 40.27 20.13
N THR A 54 -9.59 39.59 19.38
CA THR A 54 -8.18 39.34 19.79
C THR A 54 -7.45 38.70 18.60
N ALA A 55 -6.40 39.38 18.14
CA ALA A 55 -5.51 38.88 17.10
C ALA A 55 -4.68 37.72 17.66
N THR A 56 -4.99 36.48 17.27
CA THR A 56 -4.10 35.33 17.51
C THR A 56 -3.14 35.21 16.33
N THR A 57 -1.97 35.75 16.59
CA THR A 57 -0.74 35.71 15.81
C THR A 57 -0.40 34.30 15.32
N MET A 58 -0.25 34.18 14.01
CA MET A 58 0.46 33.09 13.33
C MET A 58 1.92 33.08 13.79
N ASN A 59 2.33 32.11 14.60
CA ASN A 59 3.74 31.92 14.99
C ASN A 59 4.15 30.46 14.81
N TYR A 60 4.65 30.13 13.63
CA TYR A 60 5.58 29.02 13.44
C TYR A 60 6.82 29.32 14.29
N THR A 61 6.94 28.69 15.45
CA THR A 61 8.15 28.80 16.27
C THR A 61 9.10 27.70 15.83
N THR A 62 10.02 28.02 14.94
CA THR A 62 11.25 27.24 14.78
C THR A 62 12.42 28.21 14.76
N SER A 63 13.06 28.39 15.92
CA SER A 63 14.43 28.85 15.93
C SER A 63 15.21 28.19 17.08
N THR A 64 16.25 27.48 16.65
CA THR A 64 17.60 27.32 17.21
C THR A 64 17.81 26.79 18.63
N ALA A 65 18.50 25.65 18.72
CA ALA A 65 19.61 25.47 19.65
C ALA A 65 20.60 24.42 19.10
N ALA A 66 21.86 24.82 19.00
CA ALA A 66 23.00 23.96 18.66
C ALA A 66 23.42 23.11 19.86
N ALA A 67 23.75 21.83 19.66
CA ALA A 67 24.61 21.06 20.55
C ALA A 67 25.18 19.80 19.86
N THR A 68 26.50 19.70 19.88
CA THR A 68 27.34 18.56 19.50
C THR A 68 27.08 17.34 20.39
N GLY A 69 27.06 16.14 19.79
CA GLY A 69 27.32 14.86 20.48
C GLY A 69 26.08 14.03 20.82
N ASN A 70 25.99 12.83 20.23
CA ASN A 70 24.98 11.79 20.49
C ASN A 70 23.52 12.14 20.17
N MET A 71 23.21 12.27 18.87
CA MET A 71 21.86 12.52 18.39
C MET A 71 21.05 11.21 18.28
N ARG A 72 20.70 10.59 19.42
CA ARG A 72 19.57 9.66 19.46
C ARG A 72 18.29 10.50 19.47
N LEU A 73 17.86 10.94 18.28
CA LEU A 73 16.59 11.64 18.08
C LEU A 73 15.47 10.86 18.79
N PRO A 74 14.62 11.51 19.60
CA PRO A 74 13.52 10.83 20.26
C PRO A 74 12.59 10.22 19.20
N MET A 75 12.09 9.01 19.44
CA MET A 75 11.35 8.22 18.43
C MET A 75 10.11 8.93 17.86
N SER A 76 9.55 9.89 18.59
CA SER A 76 8.45 10.75 18.13
C SER A 76 8.87 11.60 16.92
N ASP A 77 10.08 12.15 16.97
CA ASP A 77 10.60 13.04 15.92
C ASP A 77 10.99 12.26 14.68
N LYS A 78 11.51 11.03 14.83
CA LYS A 78 11.80 10.14 13.69
C LYS A 78 10.54 9.79 12.90
N ARG A 79 9.42 9.57 13.60
CA ARG A 79 8.14 9.27 12.93
C ARG A 79 7.55 10.49 12.23
N ALA A 80 7.66 11.67 12.82
CA ALA A 80 7.28 12.93 12.18
C ALA A 80 8.16 13.21 10.95
N LEU A 81 9.48 13.03 11.07
CA LEU A 81 10.42 13.19 9.96
C LEU A 81 10.11 12.20 8.82
N PHE A 82 9.84 10.95 9.15
CA PHE A 82 9.43 9.94 8.16
C PHE A 82 8.18 10.39 7.39
N GLN A 83 7.14 10.81 8.10
CA GLN A 83 5.89 11.26 7.47
C GLN A 83 6.11 12.46 6.55
N GLU A 84 6.93 13.42 6.98
CA GLU A 84 7.26 14.58 6.15
C GLU A 84 8.06 14.17 4.91
N LYS A 85 9.03 13.26 5.02
CA LYS A 85 9.79 12.76 3.86
C LYS A 85 8.90 12.02 2.87
N VAL A 86 7.98 11.19 3.35
CA VAL A 86 6.99 10.50 2.50
C VAL A 86 6.04 11.51 1.83
N ARG A 87 5.62 12.55 2.54
CA ARG A 87 4.80 13.62 1.96
C ARG A 87 5.54 14.33 0.83
N GLN A 88 6.77 14.75 1.07
CA GLN A 88 7.61 15.42 0.07
C GLN A 88 7.95 14.51 -1.12
N SER A 89 8.20 13.21 -0.91
CA SER A 89 8.49 12.27 -2.00
C SER A 89 7.28 12.09 -2.90
N ASN A 90 6.08 12.01 -2.31
CA ASN A 90 4.84 11.90 -3.07
C ASN A 90 4.54 13.16 -3.87
N GLU A 91 4.81 14.33 -3.31
CA GLU A 91 4.70 15.62 -4.00
C GLU A 91 5.70 15.70 -5.17
N ALA A 92 6.95 15.30 -4.95
CA ALA A 92 7.97 15.23 -6.01
C ALA A 92 7.56 14.28 -7.14
N CYS A 93 6.97 13.11 -6.81
CA CYS A 93 6.41 12.20 -7.82
C CYS A 93 5.27 12.83 -8.63
N GLN A 94 4.38 13.59 -7.98
CA GLN A 94 3.29 14.30 -8.67
C GLN A 94 3.82 15.37 -9.62
N ASN A 95 4.90 16.04 -9.23
CA ASN A 95 5.60 17.03 -10.05
C ASN A 95 6.53 16.42 -11.11
N ALA A 96 6.53 15.09 -11.28
CA ALA A 96 7.44 14.33 -12.16
C ALA A 96 8.94 14.53 -11.87
N ASP A 97 9.31 15.06 -10.70
CA ASP A 97 10.69 15.13 -10.23
C ASP A 97 11.09 13.80 -9.57
N PHE A 98 11.30 12.79 -10.41
CA PHE A 98 11.61 11.44 -9.97
C PHE A 98 12.98 11.33 -9.28
N GLN A 99 13.95 12.16 -9.68
CA GLN A 99 15.29 12.19 -9.05
C GLN A 99 15.20 12.65 -7.60
N ARG A 100 14.46 13.73 -7.33
CA ARG A 100 14.20 14.19 -5.96
C ARG A 100 13.37 13.18 -5.18
N ALA A 101 12.34 12.60 -5.80
CA ALA A 101 11.51 11.60 -5.15
C ALA A 101 12.33 10.39 -4.67
N ILE A 102 13.27 9.88 -5.48
CA ILE A 102 14.16 8.76 -5.10
C ILE A 102 15.01 9.08 -3.89
N ARG A 103 15.59 10.30 -3.83
CA ARG A 103 16.37 10.73 -2.67
C ARG A 103 15.52 10.76 -1.40
N LEU A 104 14.34 11.36 -1.49
CA LEU A 104 13.41 11.44 -0.36
C LEU A 104 12.88 10.07 0.07
N TYR A 105 12.61 9.16 -0.86
CA TYR A 105 12.28 7.77 -0.53
C TYR A 105 13.42 7.05 0.17
N THR A 106 14.66 7.33 -0.22
CA THR A 106 15.84 6.74 0.41
C THR A 106 15.97 7.23 1.85
N GLU A 107 15.84 8.53 2.09
CA GLU A 107 15.83 9.10 3.44
C GLU A 107 14.67 8.57 4.29
N ALA A 108 13.49 8.35 3.69
CA ALA A 108 12.36 7.74 4.39
C ALA A 108 12.60 6.25 4.71
N LEU A 109 13.26 5.52 3.81
CA LEU A 109 13.65 4.11 4.01
C LEU A 109 14.76 3.96 5.07
N ASP A 110 15.63 4.96 5.23
CA ASP A 110 16.62 4.97 6.32
C ASP A 110 15.95 5.08 7.71
N LEU A 111 14.74 5.66 7.76
CA LEU A 111 13.93 5.76 8.97
C LEU A 111 13.04 4.54 9.20
N ASP A 112 12.49 3.96 8.12
CA ASP A 112 11.68 2.72 8.15
C ASP A 112 12.08 1.77 7.00
N PRO A 113 13.10 0.92 7.22
CA PRO A 113 13.61 0.02 6.18
C PRO A 113 12.70 -1.20 5.94
N ALA A 114 11.65 -1.40 6.73
CA ALA A 114 10.71 -2.52 6.56
C ALA A 114 9.52 -2.14 5.65
N ASN A 115 9.50 -0.92 5.11
CA ASN A 115 8.38 -0.40 4.36
C ASN A 115 8.40 -0.82 2.87
N HIS A 116 7.73 -1.94 2.57
CA HIS A 116 7.60 -2.44 1.19
C HIS A 116 6.93 -1.44 0.22
N ILE A 117 6.07 -0.54 0.72
CA ILE A 117 5.38 0.45 -0.11
C ILE A 117 6.40 1.47 -0.64
N LEU A 118 7.33 1.93 0.20
CA LEU A 118 8.35 2.89 -0.22
C LEU A 118 9.33 2.28 -1.22
N TYR A 119 9.76 1.04 -1.04
CA TYR A 119 10.54 0.32 -2.06
C TYR A 119 9.77 0.22 -3.38
N SER A 120 8.47 -0.11 -3.34
CA SER A 120 7.62 -0.17 -4.55
C SER A 120 7.46 1.19 -5.24
N ASN A 121 7.37 2.28 -4.48
CA ASN A 121 7.24 3.61 -5.05
C ASN A 121 8.58 4.11 -5.62
N ARG A 122 9.69 3.86 -4.93
CA ARG A 122 11.04 4.16 -5.42
C ARG A 122 11.37 3.37 -6.68
N SER A 123 11.00 2.09 -6.75
CA SER A 123 11.16 1.28 -7.97
C SER A 123 10.39 1.87 -9.15
N ALA A 124 9.17 2.35 -8.92
CA ALA A 124 8.38 3.00 -9.97
C ALA A 124 9.03 4.31 -10.45
N ALA A 125 9.61 5.11 -9.54
CA ALA A 125 10.35 6.32 -9.89
C ALA A 125 11.61 5.99 -10.72
N HIS A 126 12.33 4.92 -10.39
CA HIS A 126 13.47 4.44 -11.19
C HIS A 126 13.05 4.02 -12.61
N VAL A 127 11.92 3.32 -12.76
CA VAL A 127 11.35 3.00 -14.10
C VAL A 127 11.10 4.27 -14.91
N LYS A 128 10.55 5.32 -14.29
CA LYS A 128 10.30 6.60 -14.99
C LYS A 128 11.59 7.28 -15.46
N LEU A 129 12.70 7.02 -14.80
CA LEU A 129 14.04 7.48 -15.20
C LEU A 129 14.78 6.50 -16.11
N LYS A 130 14.12 5.40 -16.52
CA LYS A 130 14.71 4.30 -17.30
C LYS A 130 15.88 3.59 -16.62
N ASP A 131 15.98 3.71 -15.29
CA ASP A 131 16.96 3.02 -14.47
C ASP A 131 16.40 1.65 -14.05
N PHE A 132 16.33 0.73 -15.01
CA PHE A 132 15.61 -0.54 -14.84
C PHE A 132 16.29 -1.49 -13.85
N GLU A 133 17.62 -1.45 -13.75
CA GLU A 133 18.38 -2.31 -12.83
C GLU A 133 18.07 -1.97 -11.36
N ARG A 134 18.09 -0.68 -11.02
CA ARG A 134 17.74 -0.24 -9.66
C ARG A 134 16.27 -0.42 -9.37
N ALA A 135 15.40 -0.18 -10.36
CA ALA A 135 13.98 -0.48 -10.24
C ALA A 135 13.72 -1.96 -9.90
N LEU A 136 14.41 -2.87 -10.58
CA LEU A 136 14.29 -4.30 -10.34
C LEU A 136 14.77 -4.67 -8.93
N THR A 137 15.91 -4.14 -8.50
CA THR A 137 16.47 -4.38 -7.17
C THR A 137 15.49 -3.96 -6.06
N ASP A 138 14.91 -2.77 -6.17
CA ASP A 138 13.93 -2.28 -5.20
C ASP A 138 12.62 -3.08 -5.23
N ALA A 139 12.16 -3.47 -6.42
CA ALA A 139 10.97 -4.28 -6.55
C ALA A 139 11.14 -5.68 -5.92
N ILE A 140 12.34 -6.28 -6.06
CA ILE A 140 12.68 -7.54 -5.39
C ILE A 140 12.60 -7.38 -3.88
N LYS A 141 13.24 -6.37 -3.30
CA LYS A 141 13.17 -6.08 -1.85
C LYS A 141 11.74 -5.88 -1.36
N ALA A 142 10.93 -5.12 -2.10
CA ALA A 142 9.52 -4.93 -1.76
C ALA A 142 8.74 -6.25 -1.76
N ARG A 143 9.04 -7.18 -2.68
CA ARG A 143 8.43 -8.51 -2.73
C ARG A 143 8.92 -9.44 -1.61
N GLU A 144 10.19 -9.35 -1.23
CA GLU A 144 10.73 -10.07 -0.06
C GLU A 144 10.00 -9.65 1.22
N LEU A 145 9.73 -8.36 1.38
CA LEU A 145 8.98 -7.82 2.51
C LEU A 145 7.48 -8.14 2.45
N ASN A 146 6.87 -8.06 1.26
CA ASN A 146 5.47 -8.42 1.06
C ASN A 146 5.26 -9.16 -0.28
N PRO A 147 5.25 -10.50 -0.27
CA PRO A 147 5.07 -11.30 -1.48
C PRO A 147 3.74 -11.11 -2.19
N LYS A 148 2.72 -10.62 -1.47
CA LYS A 148 1.37 -10.40 -2.01
C LYS A 148 1.16 -9.01 -2.61
N TRP A 149 2.19 -8.15 -2.64
CA TRP A 149 2.06 -6.81 -3.20
C TRP A 149 2.01 -6.84 -4.73
N PRO A 150 0.86 -6.55 -5.38
CA PRO A 150 0.71 -6.80 -6.82
C PRO A 150 1.51 -5.82 -7.68
N LYS A 151 1.74 -4.59 -7.19
CA LYS A 151 2.39 -3.53 -7.97
C LYS A 151 3.84 -3.86 -8.34
N VAL A 152 4.56 -4.58 -7.48
CA VAL A 152 5.97 -4.91 -7.73
C VAL A 152 6.13 -5.96 -8.82
N GLY A 153 5.16 -6.87 -8.99
CA GLY A 153 5.19 -7.85 -10.07
C GLY A 153 5.22 -7.19 -11.44
N ILE A 154 4.40 -6.15 -11.63
CA ILE A 154 4.34 -5.37 -12.88
C ILE A 154 5.68 -4.67 -13.14
N VAL A 155 6.24 -4.01 -12.12
CA VAL A 155 7.54 -3.33 -12.23
C VAL A 155 8.65 -4.30 -12.59
N MET A 156 8.69 -5.47 -11.95
CA MET A 156 9.71 -6.48 -12.27
C MET A 156 9.61 -6.96 -13.71
N ILE A 157 8.42 -7.37 -14.16
CA ILE A 157 8.22 -7.86 -15.54
C ILE A 157 8.65 -6.78 -16.54
N TYR A 158 8.26 -5.52 -16.31
CA TYR A 158 8.61 -4.41 -17.17
C TYR A 158 10.12 -4.10 -17.19
N SER A 159 10.75 -4.06 -16.02
CA SER A 159 12.20 -3.85 -15.92
C SER A 159 12.99 -5.00 -16.54
N PHE A 160 12.64 -6.26 -16.27
CA PHE A 160 13.27 -7.42 -16.90
C PHE A 160 13.17 -7.36 -18.42
N PHE A 161 12.00 -7.04 -18.96
CA PHE A 161 11.83 -6.91 -20.40
C PHE A 161 12.77 -5.85 -21.00
N ASN A 162 12.83 -4.65 -20.40
CA ASN A 162 13.67 -3.57 -20.92
C ASN A 162 15.18 -3.78 -20.69
N ILE A 163 15.59 -4.58 -19.70
CA ILE A 163 17.01 -4.91 -19.49
C ILE A 163 17.50 -5.92 -20.53
N PHE A 164 16.71 -6.95 -20.83
CA PHE A 164 17.15 -8.08 -21.65
C PHE A 164 16.77 -7.99 -23.12
N PHE A 165 15.78 -7.17 -23.48
CA PHE A 165 15.28 -7.04 -24.86
C PHE A 165 15.43 -5.63 -25.44
N SER A 166 16.16 -4.72 -24.77
CA SER A 166 16.57 -3.42 -25.33
C SER A 166 17.98 -3.47 -25.89
#